data_AF-A0A495W0V3-F1
#
_entry.id   AF-A0A495W0V3-F1
#
_cell.length_a   1.000
_cell.length_b   1.000
_cell.length_c   1.000
_cell.angle_alpha   90.00
_cell.angle_beta   90.00
_cell.angle_gamma   90.00
#
_symmetry.space_group_name_H-M   'P 1'
#
loop_
_entity.id
_entity.type
_entity.pdbx_description
1 polymer ?
#
loop_
_entity_poly.entity_id
_entity_poly.type
_entity_poly.pdbx_seq_one_letter_code
_entity_poly.pdbx_strand_id
1 'polypeptide(L)'
;MSVHEFAESLRTLHVECGKPTYARIRELAPGRALPPATVSEVLNGKRMPKADFVQAFVRAVLRHRDGGDEPRHDEEVARWRRRWQRAVLRPRPARSPLDRGLAARDPAGRRWADARAGCFALYGPDGEVVFIGRSEAVLADAVRSRLALLLDPVAEVELWPVREPPVGQALDRLERAVYRRALGEPVELPPSHRFSLRGNDSDECIAREAEELARLAAAVRDGGAVADDVRRELALRATRLARLAVVRVARATGRSPFEASAELGPDL
;
A
#
# COMPACT_ATOMS: atom_id res chain seq x y z
N MET A 1 12.55 -11.90 0.77
CA MET A 1 13.53 -12.74 1.44
C MET A 1 13.71 -12.20 2.85
N SER A 2 13.33 -12.97 3.87
CA SER A 2 13.54 -12.63 5.28
C SER A 2 15.02 -12.83 5.68
N VAL A 3 15.41 -12.36 6.88
CA VAL A 3 16.75 -12.63 7.44
C VAL A 3 16.98 -14.14 7.59
N HIS A 4 15.96 -14.88 8.03
CA HIS A 4 16.02 -16.33 8.22
C HIS A 4 16.16 -17.09 6.90
N GLU A 5 15.39 -16.73 5.86
CA GLU A 5 15.48 -17.35 4.53
C GLU A 5 16.86 -17.13 3.87
N PHE A 6 17.45 -15.94 4.07
CA PHE A 6 18.79 -15.66 3.57
C PHE A 6 19.86 -16.43 4.34
N ALA A 7 19.73 -16.51 5.67
CA ALA A 7 20.62 -17.31 6.51
C ALA A 7 20.54 -18.81 6.18
N GLU A 8 19.35 -19.35 5.91
CA GLU A 8 19.17 -20.70 5.41
C GLU A 8 19.90 -20.94 4.11
N SER A 9 19.78 -20.01 3.15
CA SER A 9 20.50 -20.11 1.89
C SER A 9 22.02 -20.19 2.10
N LEU A 10 22.57 -19.38 3.02
CA LEU A 10 24.00 -19.43 3.36
C LEU A 10 24.39 -20.74 4.07
N ARG A 11 23.52 -21.28 4.93
CA ARG A 11 23.73 -22.58 5.58
C ARG A 11 23.75 -23.72 4.56
N THR A 12 22.86 -23.69 3.58
CA THR A 12 22.84 -24.67 2.47
C THR A 12 24.17 -24.63 1.72
N LEU A 13 24.63 -23.44 1.30
CA LEU A 13 25.94 -23.29 0.66
C LEU A 13 27.09 -23.80 1.55
N HIS A 14 27.04 -23.49 2.85
CA HIS A 14 28.05 -23.94 3.80
C HIS A 14 28.13 -25.47 3.87
N VAL A 15 26.99 -26.15 3.87
CA VAL A 15 26.91 -27.62 3.85
C VAL A 15 27.38 -28.19 2.51
N GLU A 16 26.94 -27.63 1.39
CA GLU A 16 27.36 -28.05 0.03
C GLU A 16 28.87 -27.93 -0.19
N CYS A 17 29.51 -26.96 0.47
CA CYS A 17 30.95 -26.78 0.44
C CYS A 17 31.71 -27.63 1.48
N GLY A 18 31.10 -28.66 2.07
CA GLY A 18 31.76 -29.56 3.02
C GLY A 18 31.77 -29.10 4.48
N LYS A 19 30.98 -28.08 4.82
CA LYS A 19 30.80 -27.56 6.19
C LYS A 19 32.13 -27.21 6.91
N PRO A 20 33.02 -26.39 6.30
CA PRO A 20 34.27 -25.99 6.93
C PRO A 20 34.05 -25.38 8.31
N THR A 21 34.98 -25.63 9.23
CA THR A 21 34.93 -25.03 10.57
C THR A 21 35.05 -23.51 10.48
N TYR A 22 34.49 -22.78 11.45
CA TYR A 22 34.57 -21.32 11.45
C TYR A 22 36.01 -20.80 11.54
N ALA A 23 36.91 -21.56 12.16
CA ALA A 23 38.35 -21.28 12.14
C ALA A 23 38.92 -21.36 10.72
N ARG A 24 38.55 -22.40 9.96
CA ARG A 24 38.98 -22.58 8.56
C ARG A 24 38.39 -21.51 7.63
N ILE A 25 37.14 -21.14 7.83
CA ILE A 25 36.50 -20.04 7.07
C ILE A 25 37.24 -18.72 7.32
N ARG A 26 37.63 -18.45 8.57
CA ARG A 26 38.40 -17.24 8.92
C ARG A 26 39.76 -17.21 8.23
N GLU A 27 40.44 -18.36 8.13
CA GLU A 27 41.74 -18.49 7.48
C GLU A 27 41.66 -18.28 5.96
N LEU A 28 40.62 -18.80 5.32
CA LEU A 28 40.45 -18.74 3.86
C LEU A 28 39.81 -17.45 3.35
N ALA A 29 39.22 -16.64 4.24
CA ALA A 29 38.57 -15.39 3.90
C ALA A 29 39.59 -14.32 3.47
N PRO A 30 39.47 -13.75 2.26
CA PRO A 30 40.39 -12.71 1.82
C PRO A 30 40.15 -11.38 2.55
N GLY A 31 41.25 -10.77 3.03
CA GLY A 31 41.30 -9.40 3.52
C GLY A 31 40.66 -9.16 4.89
N ARG A 32 39.35 -9.39 5.04
CA ARG A 32 38.61 -9.11 6.28
C ARG A 32 38.44 -10.38 7.11
N ALA A 33 38.89 -10.33 8.36
CA ALA A 33 38.62 -11.39 9.32
C ALA A 33 37.10 -11.60 9.46
N LEU A 34 36.66 -12.85 9.32
CA LEU A 34 35.31 -13.30 9.65
C LEU A 34 35.33 -13.90 11.06
N PRO A 35 34.94 -13.16 12.11
CA PRO A 35 34.99 -13.69 13.47
C PRO A 35 34.02 -14.87 13.59
N PRO A 36 34.42 -15.99 14.23
CA PRO A 36 33.56 -17.16 14.38
C PRO A 36 32.18 -16.85 15.00
N ALA A 37 32.14 -15.94 15.97
CA ALA A 37 30.89 -15.47 16.57
C ALA A 37 29.96 -14.79 15.55
N THR A 38 30.52 -13.94 14.67
CA THR A 38 29.74 -13.25 13.63
C THR A 38 29.24 -14.22 12.56
N VAL A 39 30.06 -15.21 12.17
CA VAL A 39 29.64 -16.27 11.26
C VAL A 39 28.47 -17.06 11.86
N SER A 40 28.58 -17.47 13.12
CA SER A 40 27.51 -18.16 13.83
C SER A 40 26.21 -17.34 13.92
N GLU A 41 26.29 -16.06 14.30
CA GLU A 41 25.11 -15.19 14.38
C GLU A 41 24.39 -15.02 13.04
N VAL A 42 25.15 -14.84 11.95
CA VAL A 42 24.60 -14.69 10.60
C VAL A 42 23.96 -15.99 10.12
N LEU A 43 24.64 -17.13 10.28
CA LEU A 43 24.11 -18.43 9.88
C LEU A 43 22.90 -18.85 10.73
N ASN A 44 22.76 -18.33 11.95
CA ASN A 44 21.57 -18.51 12.79
C ASN A 44 20.44 -17.51 12.48
N GLY A 45 20.63 -16.60 11.52
CA GLY A 45 19.62 -15.61 11.14
C GLY A 45 19.38 -14.51 12.17
N LYS A 46 20.30 -14.31 13.13
CA LYS A 46 20.16 -13.25 14.15
C LYS A 46 20.27 -11.84 13.57
N ARG A 47 20.97 -11.69 12.44
CA ARG A 47 21.13 -10.41 11.74
C ARG A 47 21.40 -10.59 10.25
N MET A 48 21.01 -9.59 9.47
CA MET A 48 21.37 -9.51 8.05
C MET A 48 22.85 -9.14 7.90
N PRO A 49 23.67 -9.93 7.17
CA PRO A 49 25.07 -9.60 6.93
C PRO A 49 25.22 -8.39 6.00
N LYS A 50 26.39 -7.74 6.04
CA LYS A 50 26.77 -6.72 5.05
C LYS A 50 27.25 -7.37 3.75
N ALA A 51 27.23 -6.62 2.64
CA ALA A 51 27.69 -7.11 1.33
C ALA A 51 29.09 -7.73 1.37
N ASP A 52 30.03 -7.07 2.05
CA ASP A 52 31.42 -7.52 2.13
C ASP A 52 31.57 -8.82 2.91
N PHE A 53 30.74 -9.00 3.95
CA PHE A 53 30.69 -10.26 4.70
C PHE A 53 30.24 -11.41 3.79
N VAL A 54 29.17 -11.21 3.02
CA VAL A 54 28.64 -12.24 2.11
C VAL A 54 29.70 -12.64 1.09
N GLN A 55 30.37 -11.66 0.48
CA GLN A 55 31.42 -11.92 -0.52
C GLN A 55 32.60 -12.69 0.08
N ALA A 56 33.10 -12.27 1.25
CA ALA A 56 34.20 -12.94 1.93
C ALA A 56 33.83 -14.36 2.38
N PHE A 57 32.63 -14.56 2.91
CA PHE A 57 32.13 -15.86 3.35
C PHE A 57 31.98 -16.84 2.18
N VAL A 58 31.31 -16.42 1.11
CA VAL A 58 31.08 -17.24 -0.09
C VAL A 58 32.42 -17.64 -0.71
N ARG A 59 33.37 -16.71 -0.87
CA ARG A 59 34.69 -17.04 -1.41
C ARG A 59 35.47 -18.00 -0.51
N ALA A 60 35.40 -17.83 0.81
CA ALA A 60 36.08 -18.71 1.76
C ALA A 60 35.58 -20.17 1.71
N VAL A 61 34.25 -20.37 1.62
CA VAL A 61 33.68 -21.74 1.56
C VAL A 61 33.92 -22.40 0.21
N LEU A 62 33.91 -21.64 -0.89
CA LEU A 62 34.25 -22.16 -2.23
C LEU A 62 35.72 -22.58 -2.30
N ARG A 63 36.65 -21.74 -1.81
CA ARG A 63 38.07 -22.09 -1.69
C ARG A 63 38.31 -23.35 -0.87
N HIS A 64 37.50 -23.59 0.15
CA HIS A 64 37.61 -24.83 0.93
C HIS A 64 37.21 -26.06 0.12
N ARG A 65 36.11 -25.99 -0.62
CA ARG A 65 35.61 -27.08 -1.47
C ARG A 65 36.60 -27.41 -2.60
N ASP A 66 37.12 -26.36 -3.22
CA ASP A 66 37.86 -26.46 -4.47
C ASP A 66 39.40 -26.45 -4.27
N GLY A 67 39.86 -26.30 -3.02
CA GLY A 67 41.28 -26.39 -2.66
C GLY A 67 42.14 -25.18 -3.05
N GLY A 68 41.55 -24.12 -3.62
CA GLY A 68 42.26 -22.94 -4.11
C GLY A 68 41.32 -21.86 -4.60
N ASP A 69 41.84 -20.81 -5.21
CA ASP A 69 41.00 -19.78 -5.85
C ASP A 69 40.82 -20.11 -7.33
N GLU A 70 39.57 -20.12 -7.79
CA GLU A 70 39.23 -20.39 -9.18
C GLU A 70 38.45 -19.21 -9.80
N PRO A 71 38.60 -18.92 -11.10
CA PRO A 71 37.86 -17.84 -11.77
C PRO A 71 36.33 -17.93 -11.59
N ARG A 72 35.77 -19.15 -11.54
CA ARG A 72 34.31 -19.35 -11.28
C ARG A 72 33.84 -18.82 -9.93
N HIS A 73 34.74 -18.64 -8.96
CA HIS A 73 34.39 -18.06 -7.66
C HIS A 73 33.92 -16.62 -7.79
N ASP A 74 34.46 -15.86 -8.75
CA ASP A 74 34.07 -14.46 -8.94
C ASP A 74 32.64 -14.35 -9.45
N GLU A 75 32.25 -15.23 -10.37
CA GLU A 75 30.87 -15.33 -10.86
C GLU A 75 29.90 -15.71 -9.73
N GLU A 76 30.32 -16.65 -8.88
CA GLU A 76 29.52 -17.09 -7.74
C GLU A 76 29.38 -16.02 -6.67
N VAL A 77 30.47 -15.35 -6.32
CA VAL A 77 30.47 -14.20 -5.41
C VAL A 77 29.59 -13.09 -5.96
N ALA A 78 29.64 -12.81 -7.27
CA ALA A 78 28.76 -11.83 -7.90
C ALA A 78 27.29 -12.26 -7.87
N ARG A 79 26.98 -13.54 -8.07
CA ARG A 79 25.63 -14.10 -7.95
C ARG A 79 25.08 -13.93 -6.54
N TRP A 80 25.87 -14.24 -5.52
CA TRP A 80 25.51 -14.07 -4.12
C TRP A 80 25.38 -12.61 -3.73
N ARG A 81 26.22 -11.72 -4.25
CA ARG A 81 26.08 -10.26 -4.09
C ARG A 81 24.76 -9.76 -4.66
N ARG A 82 24.36 -10.19 -5.86
CA ARG A 82 23.06 -9.85 -6.46
C ARG A 82 21.89 -10.43 -5.64
N ARG A 83 22.03 -11.64 -5.08
CA ARG A 83 21.02 -12.24 -4.19
C ARG A 83 20.88 -11.44 -2.88
N TRP A 84 21.99 -11.05 -2.27
CA TRP A 84 22.01 -10.18 -1.09
C TRP A 84 21.42 -8.79 -1.38
N GLN A 85 21.80 -8.18 -2.51
CA GLN A 85 21.23 -6.90 -2.96
C GLN A 85 19.72 -7.01 -3.09
N ARG A 86 19.17 -8.06 -3.70
CA ARG A 86 17.72 -8.30 -3.76
C ARG A 86 17.07 -8.54 -2.39
N ALA A 87 17.81 -9.10 -1.44
CA ALA A 87 17.33 -9.33 -0.07
C ALA A 87 17.23 -8.01 0.73
N VAL A 88 18.27 -7.17 0.64
CA VAL A 88 18.42 -5.92 1.39
C VAL A 88 17.72 -4.75 0.71
N LEU A 89 17.85 -4.64 -0.61
CA LEU A 89 17.13 -3.70 -1.46
C LEU A 89 15.76 -4.25 -1.84
N ARG A 90 15.10 -5.04 -0.98
CA ARG A 90 13.64 -5.07 -1.05
C ARG A 90 13.22 -3.60 -1.12
N PRO A 91 12.48 -3.17 -2.16
CA PRO A 91 11.72 -1.95 -1.99
C PRO A 91 10.97 -2.18 -0.68
N ARG A 92 11.23 -1.34 0.33
CA ARG A 92 10.23 -1.16 1.38
C ARG A 92 8.95 -1.00 0.57
N PRO A 93 7.94 -1.90 0.69
CA PRO A 93 6.76 -1.79 -0.15
C PRO A 93 6.37 -0.33 -0.06
N ALA A 94 6.32 0.36 -1.21
CA ALA A 94 5.91 1.76 -1.21
C ALA A 94 4.69 1.78 -0.32
N ARG A 95 4.76 2.53 0.81
CA ARG A 95 3.72 2.45 1.85
C ARG A 95 2.40 2.46 1.10
N SER A 96 1.57 1.43 1.32
CA SER A 96 0.32 1.31 0.59
C SER A 96 -0.40 2.66 0.68
N PRO A 97 -1.18 3.08 -0.33
CA PRO A 97 -1.95 4.32 -0.23
C PRO A 97 -2.70 4.43 1.11
N LEU A 98 -3.20 3.30 1.63
CA LEU A 98 -3.70 3.14 2.99
C LEU A 98 -2.68 3.54 4.07
N ASP A 99 -1.49 2.93 4.11
CA ASP A 99 -0.46 3.24 5.12
C ASP A 99 0.04 4.70 5.03
N ARG A 100 0.04 5.31 3.84
CA ARG A 100 0.36 6.74 3.68
C ARG A 100 -0.74 7.62 4.28
N GLY A 101 -1.99 7.36 3.95
CA GLY A 101 -3.14 8.09 4.50
C GLY A 101 -3.25 7.94 6.01
N LEU A 102 -3.13 6.72 6.54
CA LEU A 102 -3.11 6.47 7.98
C LEU A 102 -1.89 7.08 8.68
N ALA A 103 -0.81 7.40 7.95
CA ALA A 103 0.37 8.07 8.49
C ALA A 103 0.27 9.61 8.46
N ALA A 104 -0.77 10.18 7.83
CA ALA A 104 -0.95 11.62 7.74
C ALA A 104 -1.12 12.24 9.12
N ARG A 105 -0.62 13.47 9.26
CA ARG A 105 -0.64 14.24 10.50
C ARG A 105 -1.61 15.41 10.41
N ASP A 106 -2.22 15.74 11.54
CA ASP A 106 -3.01 16.94 11.74
C ASP A 106 -2.08 18.16 11.90
N PRO A 107 -2.62 19.41 11.91
CA PRO A 107 -1.81 20.62 12.11
C PRO A 107 -1.02 20.64 13.43
N ALA A 108 -1.43 19.86 14.42
CA ALA A 108 -0.71 19.71 15.69
C ALA A 108 0.38 18.61 15.63
N GLY A 109 0.64 18.05 14.46
CA GLY A 109 1.66 17.01 14.24
C GLY A 109 1.28 15.61 14.72
N ARG A 110 0.04 15.39 15.14
CA ARG A 110 -0.47 14.08 15.60
C ARG A 110 -1.04 13.32 14.42
N ARG A 111 -0.97 11.99 14.42
CA ARG A 111 -1.57 11.21 13.34
C ARG A 111 -3.10 11.21 13.46
N TRP A 112 -3.80 11.43 12.35
CA TRP A 112 -5.26 11.38 12.29
C TRP A 112 -5.79 10.03 12.77
N ALA A 113 -5.21 8.95 12.25
CA ALA A 113 -5.64 7.58 12.49
C ALA A 113 -5.25 7.02 13.87
N ASP A 114 -4.39 7.69 14.64
CA ASP A 114 -3.98 7.24 15.98
C ASP A 114 -4.96 7.71 17.08
N ALA A 115 -6.05 8.40 16.71
CA ALA A 115 -7.11 8.72 17.66
C ALA A 115 -7.79 7.43 18.17
N ARG A 116 -7.96 7.34 19.50
CA ARG A 116 -8.60 6.21 20.19
C ARG A 116 -10.13 6.22 20.10
N ALA A 117 -10.70 7.22 19.43
CA ALA A 117 -12.09 7.27 19.10
C ALA A 117 -12.29 8.13 17.84
N GLY A 118 -13.32 7.82 17.07
CA GLY A 118 -13.78 8.67 15.99
C GLY A 118 -14.77 7.98 15.06
N CYS A 119 -15.15 8.71 14.02
CA CYS A 119 -15.91 8.17 12.89
C CYS A 119 -15.00 8.06 11.67
N PHE A 120 -15.36 7.16 10.76
CA PHE A 120 -14.74 7.04 9.46
C PHE A 120 -15.78 6.71 8.40
N ALA A 121 -15.52 7.12 7.17
CA ALA A 121 -16.34 6.79 6.01
C ALA A 121 -15.46 6.21 4.91
N LEU A 122 -16.01 5.23 4.22
CA LEU A 122 -15.39 4.55 3.09
C LEU A 122 -16.22 4.90 1.86
N TYR A 123 -15.52 5.35 0.82
CA TYR A 123 -16.16 5.79 -0.41
C TYR A 123 -15.78 4.86 -1.55
N GLY A 124 -16.77 4.55 -2.37
CA GLY A 124 -16.54 3.85 -3.61
C GLY A 124 -15.86 4.76 -4.64
N PRO A 125 -15.57 4.23 -5.84
CA PRO A 125 -14.88 4.99 -6.88
C PRO A 125 -15.62 6.26 -7.28
N ASP A 126 -16.94 6.29 -7.16
CA ASP A 126 -17.78 7.36 -7.71
C ASP A 126 -18.07 8.45 -6.66
N GLY A 127 -17.41 8.34 -5.50
CA GLY A 127 -17.56 9.25 -4.37
C GLY A 127 -18.78 8.96 -3.50
N GLU A 128 -19.53 7.90 -3.80
CA GLU A 128 -20.64 7.39 -3.01
C GLU A 128 -20.15 6.79 -1.69
N VAL A 129 -20.96 6.93 -0.65
CA VAL A 129 -20.66 6.34 0.66
C VAL A 129 -20.98 4.85 0.62
N VAL A 130 -19.95 4.02 0.73
CA VAL A 130 -20.07 2.56 0.84
C VAL A 130 -20.30 2.15 2.29
N PHE A 131 -19.66 2.84 3.23
CA PHE A 131 -19.78 2.52 4.65
C PHE A 131 -19.46 3.73 5.53
N ILE A 132 -20.21 3.87 6.62
CA ILE A 132 -19.89 4.78 7.73
C ILE A 132 -19.74 3.91 8.97
N GLY A 133 -18.69 4.15 9.74
CA GLY A 133 -18.44 3.46 10.99
C GLY A 133 -17.99 4.41 12.09
N ARG A 134 -18.28 4.02 13.33
CA ARG A 134 -17.70 4.60 14.54
C ARG A 134 -16.76 3.62 15.22
N SER A 135 -15.80 4.15 15.97
CA SER A 135 -14.91 3.35 16.80
C SER A 135 -14.63 4.04 18.13
N GLU A 136 -14.66 3.26 19.20
CA GLU A 136 -14.10 3.61 20.52
C GLU A 136 -12.70 3.01 20.73
N ALA A 137 -12.09 2.52 19.63
CA ALA A 137 -10.72 2.05 19.56
C ALA A 137 -9.90 2.91 18.58
N VAL A 138 -8.65 2.49 18.33
CA VAL A 138 -7.77 3.21 17.38
C VAL A 138 -8.38 3.18 15.97
N LEU A 139 -8.60 4.36 15.38
CA LEU A 139 -9.21 4.50 14.05
C LEU A 139 -8.47 3.71 12.96
N ALA A 140 -7.14 3.68 13.00
CA ALA A 140 -6.33 2.93 12.04
C ALA A 140 -6.69 1.44 12.00
N ASP A 141 -6.98 0.85 13.17
CA ASP A 141 -7.29 -0.58 13.29
C ASP A 141 -8.74 -0.84 12.86
N ALA A 142 -9.67 0.05 13.23
CA ALA A 142 -11.06 -0.03 12.80
C ALA A 142 -11.20 0.01 11.27
N VAL A 143 -10.48 0.93 10.60
CA VAL A 143 -10.48 1.06 9.14
C VAL A 143 -9.90 -0.18 8.47
N ARG A 144 -8.76 -0.68 8.96
CA ARG A 144 -8.14 -1.90 8.39
C ARG A 144 -9.05 -3.11 8.52
N SER A 145 -9.61 -3.32 9.71
CA SER A 145 -10.54 -4.40 9.97
C SER A 145 -11.77 -4.31 9.07
N ARG A 146 -12.32 -3.11 8.86
CA ARG A 146 -13.47 -2.94 7.98
C ARG A 146 -13.13 -3.17 6.51
N LEU A 147 -12.02 -2.63 6.01
CA LEU A 147 -11.57 -2.84 4.64
C LEU A 147 -11.32 -4.32 4.32
N ALA A 148 -10.79 -5.09 5.28
CA ALA A 148 -10.57 -6.52 5.10
C ALA A 148 -11.87 -7.34 4.93
N LEU A 149 -13.00 -6.80 5.37
CA LEU A 149 -14.32 -7.46 5.33
C LEU A 149 -15.20 -6.97 4.18
N LEU A 150 -14.82 -5.89 3.49
CA LEU A 150 -15.63 -5.34 2.42
C LEU A 150 -15.34 -6.06 1.10
N LEU A 151 -16.42 -6.47 0.44
CA LEU A 151 -16.38 -7.01 -0.92
C LEU A 151 -16.40 -5.89 -1.97
N ASP A 152 -17.03 -4.76 -1.64
CA ASP A 152 -17.14 -3.61 -2.54
C ASP A 152 -15.80 -2.88 -2.71
N PRO A 153 -15.51 -2.41 -3.93
CA PRO A 153 -14.29 -1.66 -4.19
C PRO A 153 -14.31 -0.31 -3.47
N VAL A 154 -13.48 -0.15 -2.45
CA VAL A 154 -13.27 1.15 -1.78
C VAL A 154 -12.18 1.93 -2.51
N ALA A 155 -12.48 3.16 -2.89
CA ALA A 155 -11.51 4.07 -3.48
C ALA A 155 -10.90 5.02 -2.46
N GLU A 156 -11.63 5.41 -1.41
CA GLU A 156 -11.18 6.44 -0.48
C GLU A 156 -11.65 6.20 0.95
N VAL A 157 -10.93 6.84 1.88
CA VAL A 157 -11.22 6.82 3.30
C VAL A 157 -11.24 8.25 3.81
N GLU A 158 -12.21 8.59 4.65
CA GLU A 158 -12.26 9.83 5.41
C GLU A 158 -12.32 9.54 6.90
N LEU A 159 -11.52 10.27 7.70
CA LEU A 159 -11.37 10.08 9.14
C LEU A 159 -11.79 11.35 9.90
N TRP A 160 -12.60 11.18 10.94
CA TRP A 160 -12.98 12.23 11.89
C TRP A 160 -12.61 11.79 13.32
N PRO A 161 -11.46 12.21 13.85
CA PRO A 161 -11.03 11.82 15.19
C PRO A 161 -11.82 12.55 16.28
N VAL A 162 -12.21 11.82 17.32
CA VAL A 162 -12.73 12.38 18.57
C VAL A 162 -11.62 12.31 19.60
N ARG A 163 -11.17 13.46 20.10
CA ARG A 163 -10.03 13.55 21.02
C ARG A 163 -10.41 14.11 22.39
N GLU A 164 -11.56 14.77 22.50
CA GLU A 164 -12.00 15.44 23.72
C GLU A 164 -13.11 14.62 24.40
N PRO A 165 -13.07 14.49 25.74
CA PRO A 165 -14.17 13.91 26.49
C PRO A 165 -15.38 14.87 26.55
N PRO A 166 -16.62 14.36 26.71
CA PRO A 166 -17.00 12.95 26.81
C PRO A 166 -17.06 12.27 25.43
N VAL A 167 -16.25 11.21 25.28
CA VAL A 167 -16.04 10.52 24.00
C VAL A 167 -17.33 9.95 23.42
N GLY A 168 -18.17 9.29 24.24
CA GLY A 168 -19.41 8.67 23.79
C GLY A 168 -20.40 9.67 23.16
N GLN A 169 -20.74 10.74 23.89
CA GLN A 169 -21.66 11.76 23.37
C GLN A 169 -21.08 12.53 22.17
N ALA A 170 -19.75 12.71 22.13
CA ALA A 170 -19.09 13.31 20.98
C ALA A 170 -19.16 12.39 19.75
N LEU A 171 -18.95 11.08 19.92
CA LEU A 171 -19.12 10.08 18.87
C LEU A 171 -20.55 10.03 18.34
N ASP A 172 -21.56 9.98 19.21
CA ASP A 172 -22.95 9.89 18.78
C ASP A 172 -23.41 11.13 18.00
N ARG A 173 -22.89 12.31 18.35
CA ARG A 173 -23.15 13.55 17.60
C ARG A 173 -22.42 13.54 16.27
N LEU A 174 -21.16 13.12 16.26
CA LEU A 174 -20.34 13.06 15.06
C LEU A 174 -20.89 12.04 14.04
N GLU A 175 -21.23 10.83 14.49
CA GLU A 175 -21.79 9.78 13.62
C GLU A 175 -23.08 10.27 12.94
N ARG A 176 -24.01 10.84 13.72
CA ARG A 176 -25.23 11.45 13.17
C ARG A 176 -24.92 12.56 12.17
N ALA A 177 -23.94 13.40 12.44
CA ALA A 177 -23.54 14.46 11.51
C ALA A 177 -22.96 13.90 10.21
N VAL A 178 -22.14 12.84 10.27
CA VAL A 178 -21.56 12.16 9.10
C VAL A 178 -22.67 11.50 8.26
N TYR A 179 -23.64 10.82 8.89
CA TYR A 179 -24.79 10.26 8.18
C TYR A 179 -25.63 11.33 7.48
N ARG A 180 -25.97 12.42 8.16
CA ARG A 180 -26.74 13.52 7.55
C ARG A 180 -26.01 14.13 6.36
N ARG A 181 -24.69 14.36 6.47
CA ARG A 181 -23.87 14.81 5.34
C ARG A 181 -23.89 13.81 4.18
N ALA A 182 -23.82 12.51 4.46
CA ALA A 182 -23.89 11.47 3.43
C ALA A 182 -25.24 11.43 2.72
N LEU A 183 -26.32 11.83 3.40
CA LEU A 183 -27.65 12.02 2.82
C LEU A 183 -27.82 13.35 2.08
N GLY A 184 -26.77 14.16 1.96
CA GLY A 184 -26.78 15.44 1.26
C GLY A 184 -27.23 16.63 2.11
N GLU A 185 -27.42 16.45 3.43
CA GLU A 185 -27.78 17.57 4.30
C GLU A 185 -26.59 18.50 4.54
N PRO A 186 -26.80 19.83 4.57
CA PRO A 186 -25.76 20.79 4.90
C PRO A 186 -25.46 20.73 6.39
N VAL A 187 -24.43 19.97 6.75
CA VAL A 187 -23.97 19.80 8.13
C VAL A 187 -22.52 20.19 8.27
N GLU A 188 -22.23 21.03 9.26
CA GLU A 188 -20.87 21.37 9.65
C GLU A 188 -20.23 20.18 10.38
N LEU A 189 -19.10 19.71 9.85
CA LEU A 189 -18.33 18.62 10.43
C LEU A 189 -17.02 19.15 11.02
N PRO A 190 -16.48 18.50 12.08
CA PRO A 190 -15.15 18.82 12.56
C PRO A 190 -14.10 18.51 11.48
N PRO A 191 -12.86 19.01 11.65
CA PRO A 191 -11.76 18.72 10.75
C PRO A 191 -11.63 17.23 10.46
N SER A 192 -11.46 16.90 9.18
CA SER A 192 -11.37 15.53 8.69
C SER A 192 -10.08 15.32 7.90
N HIS A 193 -9.72 14.05 7.72
CA HIS A 193 -8.67 13.67 6.79
C HIS A 193 -9.19 12.63 5.81
N ARG A 194 -9.35 13.06 4.55
CA ARG A 194 -9.73 12.20 3.43
C ARG A 194 -8.51 11.87 2.57
N PHE A 195 -8.35 10.61 2.19
CA PHE A 195 -7.27 10.14 1.34
C PHE A 195 -7.69 8.99 0.40
N SER A 196 -7.02 8.91 -0.74
CA SER A 196 -7.24 7.88 -1.75
C SER A 196 -6.51 6.58 -1.41
N LEU A 197 -7.20 5.45 -1.57
CA LEU A 197 -6.63 4.11 -1.55
C LEU A 197 -6.05 3.69 -2.90
N ARG A 198 -6.37 4.41 -3.98
CA ARG A 198 -5.96 4.09 -5.35
C ARG A 198 -4.71 4.82 -5.84
N GLY A 199 -3.98 5.53 -4.97
CA GLY A 199 -2.85 6.36 -5.40
C GLY A 199 -3.31 7.68 -6.01
N ASN A 200 -2.41 8.40 -6.68
CA ASN A 200 -2.66 9.73 -7.26
C ASN A 200 -3.41 9.66 -8.61
N ASP A 201 -3.94 8.48 -8.94
CA ASP A 201 -4.36 8.09 -10.29
C ASP A 201 -5.87 8.28 -10.52
N SER A 202 -6.46 9.31 -9.89
CA SER A 202 -7.87 9.67 -10.13
C SER A 202 -8.11 10.02 -11.60
N ASP A 203 -7.11 10.64 -12.24
CA ASP A 203 -7.17 11.02 -13.65
C ASP A 203 -7.03 9.77 -14.55
N GLU A 204 -6.27 8.75 -14.13
CA GLU A 204 -6.22 7.46 -14.84
C GLU A 204 -7.54 6.69 -14.71
N CYS A 205 -8.24 6.81 -13.58
CA CYS A 205 -9.57 6.20 -13.43
C CYS A 205 -10.60 6.87 -14.34
N ILE A 206 -10.59 8.20 -14.44
CA ILE A 206 -11.41 8.95 -15.40
C ILE A 206 -11.07 8.49 -16.83
N ALA A 207 -9.78 8.41 -17.17
CA ALA A 207 -9.33 8.00 -18.50
C ALA A 207 -9.80 6.57 -18.84
N ARG A 208 -9.64 5.63 -17.93
CA ARG A 208 -10.08 4.24 -18.12
C ARG A 208 -11.59 4.11 -18.24
N GLU A 209 -12.35 4.84 -17.42
CA GLU A 209 -13.82 4.80 -17.50
C GLU A 209 -14.32 5.44 -18.80
N ALA A 210 -13.66 6.51 -19.28
CA ALA A 210 -13.92 7.09 -20.58
C ALA A 210 -13.60 6.13 -21.74
N GLU A 211 -12.50 5.37 -21.65
CA GLU A 211 -12.14 4.36 -22.63
C GLU A 211 -13.17 3.23 -22.71
N GLU A 212 -13.61 2.72 -21.56
CA GLU A 212 -14.65 1.71 -21.47
C GLU A 212 -16.00 2.20 -22.02
N LEU A 213 -16.39 3.43 -21.68
CA LEU A 213 -17.60 4.06 -22.21
C LEU A 213 -17.54 4.18 -23.74
N ALA A 214 -16.39 4.61 -24.28
CA ALA A 214 -16.18 4.71 -25.71
C ALA A 214 -16.25 3.33 -26.41
N ARG A 215 -15.69 2.28 -25.80
CA ARG A 215 -15.81 0.89 -26.29
C ARG A 215 -17.26 0.43 -26.35
N LEU A 216 -18.04 0.66 -25.28
CA LEU A 216 -19.46 0.31 -25.25
C LEU A 216 -20.27 1.10 -26.28
N ALA A 217 -20.01 2.40 -26.43
CA ALA A 217 -20.68 3.25 -27.41
C ALA A 217 -20.42 2.78 -28.85
N ALA A 218 -19.18 2.39 -29.15
CA ALA A 218 -18.83 1.80 -30.45
C ALA A 218 -19.58 0.48 -30.70
N ALA A 219 -19.63 -0.41 -29.71
CA ALA A 219 -20.40 -1.65 -29.80
C ALA A 219 -21.90 -1.41 -30.04
N VAL A 220 -22.48 -0.39 -29.41
CA VAL A 220 -23.88 0.01 -29.63
C VAL A 220 -24.10 0.55 -31.05
N ARG A 221 -23.15 1.32 -31.58
CA ARG A 221 -23.22 1.88 -32.94
C ARG A 221 -23.09 0.80 -34.01
N ASP A 222 -22.18 -0.14 -33.81
CA ASP A 222 -21.80 -1.14 -34.82
C ASP A 222 -22.73 -2.39 -34.76
N GLY A 223 -23.43 -2.62 -33.64
CA GLY A 223 -24.43 -3.68 -33.48
C GLY A 223 -25.86 -3.24 -33.81
N GLY A 224 -26.52 -3.92 -34.75
CA GLY A 224 -27.97 -3.83 -34.93
C GLY A 224 -28.72 -4.58 -33.82
N ALA A 225 -29.87 -4.04 -33.37
CA ALA A 225 -30.70 -4.57 -32.26
C ALA A 225 -29.91 -4.87 -30.98
N VAL A 226 -29.22 -3.85 -30.46
CA VAL A 226 -28.55 -3.94 -29.16
C VAL A 226 -29.57 -4.14 -28.04
N ALA A 227 -29.40 -5.20 -27.25
CA ALA A 227 -30.22 -5.48 -26.07
C ALA A 227 -30.23 -4.28 -25.10
N ASP A 228 -31.40 -3.97 -24.54
CA ASP A 228 -31.61 -2.84 -23.62
C ASP A 228 -30.59 -2.79 -22.47
N ASP A 229 -30.06 -3.93 -22.06
CA ASP A 229 -29.03 -4.07 -21.04
C ASP A 229 -27.72 -3.32 -21.36
N VAL A 230 -27.29 -3.32 -22.63
CA VAL A 230 -26.05 -2.61 -23.04
C VAL A 230 -26.29 -1.11 -23.09
N ARG A 231 -27.47 -0.66 -23.52
CA ARG A 231 -27.85 0.76 -23.48
C ARG A 231 -27.93 1.28 -22.05
N ARG A 232 -28.44 0.45 -21.14
CA ARG A 232 -28.50 0.75 -19.71
C ARG A 232 -27.10 0.83 -19.09
N GLU A 233 -26.23 -0.14 -19.39
CA GLU A 233 -24.83 -0.13 -18.95
C GLU A 233 -24.09 1.10 -19.46
N LEU A 234 -24.30 1.49 -20.74
CA LEU A 234 -23.75 2.72 -21.30
C LEU A 234 -24.17 3.95 -20.51
N ALA A 235 -25.46 4.08 -20.19
CA ALA A 235 -25.98 5.20 -19.40
C ALA A 235 -25.39 5.22 -17.98
N LEU A 236 -25.32 4.06 -17.31
CA LEU A 236 -24.72 3.95 -15.97
C LEU A 236 -23.25 4.39 -15.97
N ARG A 237 -22.46 3.94 -16.95
CA ARG A 237 -21.05 4.33 -17.07
C ARG A 237 -20.87 5.80 -17.44
N ALA A 238 -21.77 6.37 -18.23
CA ALA A 238 -21.75 7.80 -18.53
C ALA A 238 -21.99 8.63 -17.26
N THR A 239 -23.01 8.29 -16.46
CA THR A 239 -23.27 8.93 -15.16
C THR A 239 -22.06 8.78 -14.23
N ARG A 240 -21.44 7.60 -14.22
CA ARG A 240 -20.25 7.31 -13.42
C ARG A 240 -19.07 8.21 -13.80
N LEU A 241 -18.75 8.30 -15.08
CA LEU A 241 -17.69 9.16 -15.60
C LEU A 241 -17.95 10.63 -15.25
N ALA A 242 -19.20 11.09 -15.41
CA ALA A 242 -19.58 12.46 -15.06
C ALA A 242 -19.36 12.75 -13.56
N ARG A 243 -19.78 11.85 -12.67
CA ARG A 243 -19.55 11.97 -11.22
C ARG A 243 -18.07 12.01 -10.86
N LEU A 244 -17.27 11.10 -11.44
CA LEU A 244 -15.82 11.09 -11.26
C LEU A 244 -15.18 12.43 -11.67
N ALA A 245 -15.61 12.98 -12.81
CA ALA A 245 -15.14 14.27 -13.30
C ALA A 245 -15.54 15.43 -12.39
N VAL A 246 -16.80 15.49 -11.94
CA VAL A 246 -17.31 16.50 -10.99
C VAL A 246 -16.49 16.48 -9.70
N VAL A 247 -16.29 15.31 -9.10
CA VAL A 247 -15.51 15.15 -7.86
C VAL A 247 -14.07 15.63 -8.06
N ARG A 248 -13.48 15.34 -9.23
CA ARG A 248 -12.11 15.76 -9.55
C ARG A 248 -12.00 17.27 -9.71
N VAL A 249 -12.96 17.91 -10.38
CA VAL A 249 -13.04 19.36 -10.56
C VAL A 249 -13.22 20.06 -9.20
N ALA A 250 -14.15 19.58 -8.39
CA ALA A 250 -14.39 20.10 -7.04
C ALA A 250 -13.10 20.11 -6.22
N ARG A 251 -12.33 19.02 -6.25
CA ARG A 251 -11.03 18.95 -5.56
C ARG A 251 -9.96 19.86 -6.13
N ALA A 252 -9.83 19.92 -7.46
CA ALA A 252 -8.85 20.78 -8.11
C ALA A 252 -9.09 22.26 -7.80
N THR A 253 -10.36 22.63 -7.59
CA THR A 253 -10.82 24.00 -7.34
C THR A 253 -11.05 24.31 -5.86
N GLY A 254 -10.94 23.32 -4.97
CA GLY A 254 -11.24 23.48 -3.54
C GLY A 254 -12.72 23.70 -3.23
N ARG A 255 -13.62 23.36 -4.15
CA ARG A 255 -15.08 23.52 -4.04
C ARG A 255 -15.76 22.24 -3.60
N SER A 256 -17.04 22.33 -3.26
CA SER A 256 -17.87 21.14 -3.05
C SER A 256 -18.25 20.47 -4.38
N PRO A 257 -18.53 19.15 -4.39
CA PRO A 257 -19.05 18.45 -5.56
C PRO A 257 -20.38 19.04 -6.08
N PHE A 258 -21.21 19.59 -5.20
CA PHE A 258 -22.47 20.23 -5.57
C PHE A 258 -22.24 21.52 -6.38
N GLU A 259 -21.35 22.39 -5.89
CA GLU A 259 -20.98 23.63 -6.60
C GLU A 259 -20.31 23.32 -7.94
N ALA A 260 -19.44 22.31 -8.00
CA ALA A 260 -18.81 21.87 -9.24
C ALA A 260 -19.81 21.27 -10.25
N SER A 261 -20.84 20.55 -9.76
CA SER A 261 -21.90 20.01 -10.61
C SER A 261 -22.79 21.10 -11.19
N ALA A 262 -23.13 22.12 -10.40
CA ALA A 262 -23.99 23.23 -10.82
C ALA A 262 -23.41 24.02 -12.02
N GLU A 263 -22.09 24.10 -12.15
CA GLU A 263 -21.43 24.75 -13.29
C GLU A 263 -21.45 23.90 -14.57
N LEU A 264 -21.62 22.58 -14.45
CA LEU A 264 -21.63 21.65 -15.59
C LEU A 264 -23.04 21.51 -16.22
N GLY A 265 -24.06 22.12 -15.61
CA GLY A 265 -25.45 22.15 -16.09
C GLY A 265 -26.41 21.34 -15.22
N PRO A 266 -27.72 21.66 -15.23
CA PRO A 266 -28.72 21.08 -14.31
C PRO A 266 -29.12 19.63 -14.61
N ASP A 267 -28.65 19.03 -15.70
CA ASP A 267 -29.09 17.71 -16.18
C ASP A 267 -28.12 16.54 -15.88
N LEU A 268 -27.25 16.68 -14.87
CA LEU A 268 -26.39 15.61 -14.33
C LEU A 268 -26.90 15.05 -13.00
#